data_AF-A0A0N5CQ36-F1
#
_entry.id   AF-A0A0N5CQ36-F1
#
_cell.length_a   1.000
_cell.length_b   1.000
_cell.length_c   1.000
_cell.angle_alpha   90.00
_cell.angle_beta   90.00
_cell.angle_gamma   90.00
#
_symmetry.space_group_name_H-M   'P 1'
#
loop_
_entity.id
_entity.type
_entity.pdbx_description
1 polymer ?
#
loop_
_entity_poly.entity_id
_entity_poly.type
_entity_poly.pdbx_seq_one_letter_code
_entity_poly.pdbx_strand_id
1 'polypeptide(L)'
;MPADTELDDVLLLEEIQRCPEKYFTQCLYGTDAVGIVDLLNRLIECKDGFDVTIQCLSCWQDFIGANYCLEPISNELQQSDNAEIICLCLIFLNRLLKYSPNAIARIRIDHELKG
;
A
#
# COMPACT_ATOMS: atom_id res chain seq x y z
N MET A 1 1.93 24.30 14.95
CA MET A 1 3.22 23.59 14.84
C MET A 1 3.01 22.39 13.93
N PRO A 2 3.49 22.42 12.67
CA PRO A 2 3.36 21.30 11.73
C PRO A 2 4.69 20.63 11.33
N ALA A 3 5.85 21.17 11.72
CA ALA A 3 7.15 20.71 11.20
C ALA A 3 7.63 19.37 11.76
N ASP A 4 7.23 19.02 13.00
CA ASP A 4 7.71 17.80 13.65
C ASP A 4 7.02 16.55 13.08
N THR A 5 5.75 16.66 12.69
CA THR A 5 4.95 15.53 12.15
C THR A 5 5.35 15.17 10.72
N GLU A 6 5.66 16.17 9.88
CA GLU A 6 6.15 15.91 8.51
C GLU A 6 7.54 15.25 8.50
N LEU A 7 8.40 15.58 9.47
CA LEU A 7 9.74 15.00 9.56
C LEU A 7 9.68 13.51 9.96
N ASP A 8 8.87 13.17 10.96
CA ASP A 8 8.66 11.78 11.40
C ASP A 8 8.08 10.92 10.26
N ASP A 9 7.18 11.51 9.47
CA ASP A 9 6.56 10.90 8.31
C ASP A 9 7.54 10.62 7.16
N VAL A 10 8.45 11.54 6.88
CA VAL A 10 9.51 11.34 5.87
C VAL A 10 10.48 10.24 6.33
N LEU A 11 10.85 10.24 7.61
CA LEU A 11 11.73 9.22 8.17
C LEU A 11 11.10 7.82 8.08
N LEU A 12 9.81 7.70 8.38
CA LEU A 12 9.10 6.42 8.25
C LEU A 12 9.12 5.89 6.81
N LEU A 13 8.87 6.76 5.82
CA LEU A 13 8.94 6.38 4.41
C LEU A 13 10.34 5.88 4.03
N GLU A 14 11.39 6.58 4.46
CA GLU A 14 12.77 6.14 4.23
C GLU A 14 13.09 4.80 4.90
N GLU A 15 12.63 4.58 6.12
CA GLU A 15 12.83 3.32 6.85
C GLU A 15 12.14 2.15 6.14
N ILE A 16 10.89 2.34 5.71
CA ILE A 16 10.16 1.34 4.94
C ILE A 16 10.87 1.06 3.61
N GLN A 17 11.32 2.09 2.88
CA GLN A 17 12.11 1.89 1.65
C GLN A 17 13.40 1.10 1.89
N ARG A 18 14.03 1.22 3.07
CA ARG A 18 15.23 0.46 3.43
C ARG A 18 14.91 -1.00 3.80
N CYS A 19 13.79 -1.25 4.49
CA CYS A 19 13.43 -2.59 4.94
C CYS A 19 11.90 -2.74 5.11
N PRO A 20 11.16 -3.01 4.01
CA PRO A 20 9.70 -3.07 4.03
C PRO A 20 9.19 -4.11 5.03
N GLU A 21 9.74 -5.33 4.98
CA GLU A 21 9.34 -6.47 5.82
C GLU A 21 9.40 -6.16 7.32
N LYS A 22 10.33 -5.32 7.77
CA LYS A 22 10.46 -4.95 9.16
C LYS A 22 9.51 -3.81 9.53
N TYR A 23 9.63 -2.68 8.84
CA TYR A 23 8.98 -1.45 9.26
C TYR A 23 7.50 -1.40 8.84
N PHE A 24 7.16 -1.91 7.66
CA PHE A 24 5.75 -1.98 7.25
C PHE A 24 4.95 -2.96 8.11
N THR A 25 5.55 -4.11 8.46
CA THR A 25 4.91 -5.06 9.39
C THR A 25 4.66 -4.44 10.76
N GLN A 26 5.55 -3.58 11.26
CA GLN A 26 5.30 -2.82 12.49
C GLN A 26 4.11 -1.88 12.35
N CYS A 27 3.96 -1.21 11.20
CA CYS A 27 2.79 -0.38 10.90
C CYS A 27 1.50 -1.20 10.93
N LEU A 28 1.48 -2.40 10.35
CA LEU A 28 0.30 -3.29 10.33
C LEU A 28 -0.21 -3.65 11.72
N TYR A 29 0.67 -3.73 12.73
CA TYR A 29 0.25 -3.98 14.12
C TYR A 29 -0.27 -2.74 14.85
N GLY A 30 0.13 -1.54 14.42
CA GLY A 30 -0.07 -0.29 15.16
C GLY A 30 -1.01 0.72 14.51
N THR A 31 -1.42 0.49 13.26
CA THR A 31 -2.16 1.45 12.42
C THR A 31 -3.42 0.81 11.87
N ASP A 32 -4.49 1.58 11.72
CA ASP A 32 -5.71 1.13 11.08
C ASP A 32 -5.56 1.05 9.54
N ALA A 33 -6.54 0.44 8.87
CA ALA A 33 -6.48 0.23 7.43
C ALA A 33 -6.43 1.56 6.63
N VAL A 34 -7.03 2.64 7.15
CA VAL A 34 -6.93 3.99 6.55
C VAL A 34 -5.48 4.43 6.51
N GLY A 35 -4.78 4.42 7.66
CA GLY A 35 -3.39 4.82 7.73
C GLY A 35 -2.46 3.92 6.91
N ILE A 36 -2.74 2.61 6.85
CA ILE A 36 -1.97 1.68 6.01
C ILE A 36 -2.13 1.99 4.51
N VAL A 37 -3.36 2.21 4.02
CA VAL A 37 -3.59 2.49 2.60
C VAL A 37 -3.08 3.88 2.23
N ASP A 38 -3.16 4.88 3.11
CA ASP A 38 -2.53 6.19 2.90
C ASP A 38 -0.99 6.08 2.80
N LEU A 39 -0.37 5.30 3.67
CA LEU A 39 1.07 5.03 3.63
C LEU A 39 1.51 4.39 2.32
N LEU A 40 0.78 3.37 1.85
CA LEU A 40 1.03 2.74 0.54
C LEU A 40 0.90 3.73 -0.63
N ASN A 41 -0.11 4.60 -0.56
CA ASN A 41 -0.36 5.67 -1.51
C ASN A 41 0.79 6.67 -1.62
N ARG A 42 1.50 6.92 -0.52
CA ARG A 42 2.67 7.79 -0.47
C ARG A 42 3.94 7.07 -0.93
N LEU A 43 4.14 5.83 -0.48
CA LEU A 43 5.30 5.00 -0.84
C LEU A 43 5.44 4.81 -2.35
N ILE A 44 4.33 4.58 -3.05
CA ILE A 44 4.37 4.33 -4.49
C ILE A 44 4.84 5.55 -5.30
N GLU A 45 4.72 6.76 -4.74
CA GLU A 45 5.18 8.00 -5.36
C GLU A 45 6.66 8.28 -5.11
N CYS A 46 7.29 7.56 -4.16
CA CYS A 46 8.72 7.65 -3.91
C CYS A 46 9.53 7.02 -5.04
N LYS A 47 10.82 7.33 -5.08
CA LYS A 47 11.76 6.67 -6.00
C LYS A 47 11.80 5.16 -5.73
N ASP A 48 11.72 4.37 -6.79
CA ASP A 48 11.62 2.89 -6.72
C ASP A 48 10.40 2.41 -5.88
N GLY A 49 9.41 3.30 -5.73
CA GLY A 49 8.26 3.11 -4.85
C GLY A 49 7.39 1.93 -5.24
N PHE A 50 7.25 1.64 -6.54
CA PHE A 50 6.45 0.50 -7.00
C PHE A 50 6.93 -0.83 -6.40
N ASP A 51 8.23 -1.13 -6.48
CA ASP A 51 8.77 -2.40 -5.97
C ASP A 51 8.66 -2.50 -4.45
N VAL A 52 8.84 -1.37 -3.75
CA VAL A 52 8.65 -1.27 -2.29
C VAL A 52 7.19 -1.49 -1.91
N THR A 53 6.25 -0.88 -2.63
CA THR A 53 4.80 -1.05 -2.41
C THR A 53 4.38 -2.50 -2.64
N ILE A 54 4.88 -3.18 -3.67
CA ILE A 54 4.59 -4.60 -3.90
C ILE A 54 5.11 -5.46 -2.73
N GLN A 55 6.32 -5.19 -2.22
CA GLN A 55 6.83 -5.89 -1.03
C GLN A 55 5.93 -5.64 0.20
N CYS A 56 5.49 -4.40 0.42
CA CYS A 56 4.57 -4.08 1.51
C CYS A 56 3.22 -4.81 1.37
N LEU A 57 2.66 -4.88 0.15
CA LEU A 57 1.44 -5.63 -0.13
C LEU A 57 1.64 -7.13 0.13
N SER A 58 2.78 -7.71 -0.25
CA SER A 58 3.12 -9.09 0.10
C SER A 58 3.19 -9.30 1.61
N CYS A 59 3.77 -8.37 2.38
CA CYS A 59 3.75 -8.45 3.84
C CYS A 59 2.33 -8.41 4.40
N TRP A 60 1.45 -7.57 3.86
CA TRP A 60 0.06 -7.51 4.30
C TRP A 60 -0.71 -8.77 3.92
N GLN A 61 -0.49 -9.30 2.71
CA GLN A 61 -1.04 -10.56 2.25
C GLN A 61 -0.69 -11.69 3.22
N ASP A 62 0.59 -11.83 3.57
CA ASP A 62 1.07 -12.85 4.52
C ASP A 62 0.46 -12.64 5.91
N PHE A 63 0.33 -11.39 6.35
CA PHE A 63 -0.23 -11.03 7.64
C PHE A 63 -1.69 -11.46 7.81
N ILE A 64 -2.52 -11.32 6.77
CA ILE A 64 -3.94 -11.71 6.79
C ILE A 64 -4.17 -13.15 6.28
N GLY A 65 -3.14 -13.83 5.79
CA GLY A 65 -3.25 -15.18 5.21
C GLY A 65 -4.00 -15.21 3.87
N ALA A 66 -3.85 -14.17 3.05
CA ALA A 66 -4.50 -14.03 1.75
C ALA A 66 -3.77 -14.80 0.63
N ASN A 67 -4.51 -15.18 -0.42
CA ASN A 67 -3.97 -15.93 -1.55
C ASN A 67 -3.43 -15.02 -2.65
N TYR A 68 -3.96 -13.79 -2.75
CA TYR A 68 -3.59 -12.83 -3.78
C TYR A 68 -3.00 -11.55 -3.18
N CYS A 69 -2.06 -10.94 -3.89
CA CYS A 69 -1.31 -9.77 -3.41
C CYS A 69 -2.22 -8.56 -3.21
N LEU A 70 -3.23 -8.39 -4.06
CA LEU A 70 -4.21 -7.30 -3.96
C LEU A 70 -5.42 -7.60 -3.07
N GLU A 71 -5.52 -8.81 -2.53
CA GLU A 71 -6.64 -9.21 -1.68
C GLU A 71 -6.82 -8.33 -0.43
N PRO A 72 -5.77 -7.85 0.28
CA PRO A 72 -5.94 -6.90 1.37
C PRO A 72 -6.69 -5.64 0.93
N ILE A 73 -6.33 -5.05 -0.21
CA ILE A 73 -6.97 -3.83 -0.74
C ILE A 73 -8.39 -4.11 -1.22
N SER A 74 -8.60 -5.24 -1.90
CA SER A 74 -9.92 -5.65 -2.37
C SER A 74 -10.89 -5.91 -1.22
N ASN A 75 -10.41 -6.52 -0.13
CA ASN A 75 -11.20 -6.76 1.08
C ASN A 75 -11.63 -5.43 1.73
N GLU A 76 -10.71 -4.49 1.91
CA GLU A 76 -11.03 -3.16 2.44
C GLU A 76 -12.05 -2.42 1.56
N LEU A 77 -11.91 -2.52 0.24
CA LEU A 77 -12.83 -1.89 -0.72
C LEU A 77 -14.24 -2.51 -0.70
N GLN A 78 -14.35 -3.83 -0.51
CA GLN A 78 -15.62 -4.56 -0.57
C GLN A 78 -16.36 -4.59 0.76
N GLN A 79 -15.64 -4.58 1.89
CA GLN A 79 -16.21 -4.82 3.22
C GLN A 79 -16.42 -3.54 4.02
N SER A 80 -15.83 -2.42 3.60
CA SER A 80 -15.95 -1.16 4.33
C SER A 80 -17.11 -0.30 3.84
N ASP A 81 -17.86 0.27 4.78
CA ASP A 81 -18.83 1.34 4.52
C ASP A 81 -18.19 2.75 4.69
N ASN A 82 -16.90 2.82 5.06
CA ASN A 82 -16.22 4.10 5.25
C ASN A 82 -15.77 4.66 3.89
N ALA A 83 -16.36 5.79 3.50
CA ALA A 83 -16.04 6.47 2.24
C ALA A 83 -14.56 6.87 2.11
N GLU A 84 -13.89 7.17 3.23
CA GLU A 84 -12.48 7.56 3.24
C GLU A 84 -11.58 6.42 2.77
N ILE A 85 -11.72 5.23 3.36
CA ILE A 85 -10.90 4.07 2.97
C ILE A 85 -11.23 3.62 1.54
N ILE A 86 -12.50 3.65 1.14
CA ILE A 86 -12.91 3.37 -0.25
C ILE A 86 -12.17 4.32 -1.21
N CYS A 87 -12.17 5.61 -0.93
CA CYS A 87 -11.46 6.60 -1.74
C CYS A 87 -9.95 6.32 -1.77
N LEU A 88 -9.33 6.05 -0.62
CA LEU A 88 -7.90 5.75 -0.55
C LEU A 88 -7.52 4.48 -1.32
N CYS A 89 -8.32 3.42 -1.24
CA CYS A 89 -8.15 2.19 -2.02
C CYS A 89 -8.23 2.49 -3.52
N LEU A 90 -9.22 3.26 -3.97
CA LEU A 90 -9.37 3.61 -5.39
C LEU A 90 -8.22 4.49 -5.90
N ILE A 91 -7.74 5.44 -5.09
CA ILE A 91 -6.55 6.24 -5.42
C ILE A 91 -5.33 5.32 -5.52
N PHE A 92 -5.17 4.40 -4.58
CA PHE A 92 -4.06 3.46 -4.54
C PHE A 92 -4.04 2.57 -5.78
N LEU A 93 -5.17 1.97 -6.16
CA LEU A 93 -5.28 1.14 -7.36
C LEU A 93 -4.94 1.91 -8.63
N ASN A 94 -5.42 3.15 -8.76
CA ASN A 94 -5.08 4.02 -9.88
C ASN A 94 -3.57 4.34 -9.93
N ARG A 95 -2.95 4.63 -8.78
CA ARG A 95 -1.50 4.83 -8.68
C ARG A 95 -0.75 3.56 -9.05
N LEU A 96 -1.18 2.40 -8.58
CA LEU A 96 -0.56 1.12 -8.88
C LEU A 96 -0.52 0.84 -10.39
N LEU A 97 -1.62 1.11 -11.09
CA LEU A 97 -1.68 1.02 -12.56
C LEU A 97 -0.81 2.07 -13.26
N LYS A 98 -0.79 3.31 -12.75
CA LYS A 98 -0.02 4.44 -13.29
C LYS A 98 1.49 4.22 -13.17
N TYR A 99 1.97 3.79 -12.01
CA TYR A 99 3.39 3.59 -11.70
C TYR A 99 3.92 2.19 -12.08
N SER A 100 3.06 1.33 -12.64
CA SER A 100 3.47 0.01 -13.12
C SER A 100 4.64 0.11 -14.10
N PRO A 101 5.75 -0.62 -13.87
CA PRO A 101 7.01 -0.42 -14.60
C PRO A 101 6.96 -0.97 -16.03
N ASN A 102 6.04 -1.88 -16.32
CA ASN A 102 5.87 -2.47 -17.64
C ASN A 102 4.45 -3.01 -17.86
N ALA A 103 4.13 -3.34 -19.12
CA ALA A 103 2.82 -3.85 -19.49
C ALA A 103 2.46 -5.18 -18.80
N ILE A 104 3.46 -6.04 -18.51
CA ILE A 104 3.22 -7.33 -17.85
C ILE A 104 2.75 -7.13 -16.42
N ALA A 105 3.42 -6.26 -15.66
CA ALA A 105 3.03 -5.90 -14.30
C ALA A 105 1.61 -5.30 -14.27
N ARG A 106 1.28 -4.42 -15.24
CA ARG A 106 -0.06 -3.85 -15.36
C ARG A 106 -1.13 -4.90 -15.66
N ILE A 107 -0.84 -5.85 -16.56
CA ILE A 107 -1.75 -6.98 -16.87
C ILE A 107 -1.97 -7.85 -15.63
N ARG A 108 -0.92 -8.13 -14.85
CA ARG A 108 -1.04 -8.91 -13.61
C ARG A 108 -1.96 -8.24 -12.59
N ILE A 109 -1.78 -6.93 -12.38
CA ILE A 109 -2.65 -6.13 -11.51
C ILE A 109 -4.10 -6.16 -12.01
N ASP A 110 -4.31 -5.93 -13.31
CA ASP A 110 -5.66 -5.96 -13.91
C ASP A 110 -6.33 -7.33 -13.80
N HIS A 111 -5.56 -8.43 -13.90
CA HIS A 111 -6.06 -9.77 -13.70
C HIS A 111 -6.45 -10.04 -12.25
N GLU A 112 -5.59 -9.70 -11.27
CA GLU A 112 -5.91 -9.88 -9.85
C GLU A 112 -7.15 -9.07 -9.43
N LEU A 113 -7.38 -7.89 -10.00
CA LEU A 113 -8.56 -7.07 -9.71
C LEU A 113 -9.87 -7.62 -10.29
N LYS A 114 -9.80 -8.45 -11.33
CA LYS A 114 -10.99 -9.03 -11.99
C LYS A 114 -11.44 -10.36 -11.39
N GLY A 115 -10.57 -11.03 -10.63
CA GLY A 115 -10.80 -12.38 -10.07
C GLY A 115 -10.37 -13.47 -11.03
#